data_AF-A0A961JQ86-F1
#
_entry.id   AF-A0A961JQ86-F1
#
_cell.length_a   1.000
_cell.length_b   1.000
_cell.length_c   1.000
_cell.angle_alpha   90.00
_cell.angle_beta   90.00
_cell.angle_gamma   90.00
#
_symmetry.space_group_name_H-M   'P 1'
#
loop_
_entity.id
_entity.type
_entity.pdbx_description
1 polymer ?
#
loop_
_entity_poly.entity_id
_entity_poly.type
_entity_poly.pdbx_seq_one_letter_code
_entity_poly.pdbx_strand_id
1 'polypeptide(L)'
;MRVFPSPTGDSVVFFDNLLSPEQVPVGYDPEARAFVANVPFCSNREVIGCNWIATAPGALCESCAMTKLAPDTSVPGAINNWAKTEAAKRWVLVNLRSWQWFGPQDTGVRPIFHMLAEGVDP
;
A
#
# COMPACT_ATOMS: atom_id res chain seq x y z
N MET A 1 -15.69 4.36 -1.39
CA MET A 1 -15.32 3.03 -1.94
C MET A 1 -15.03 3.22 -3.43
N ARG A 2 -13.80 2.90 -3.89
CA ARG A 2 -13.48 2.85 -5.34
C ARG A 2 -13.51 1.39 -5.78
N VAL A 3 -14.02 1.17 -6.98
CA VAL A 3 -14.19 -0.14 -7.61
C VAL A 3 -13.26 -0.20 -8.83
N PHE A 4 -12.60 -1.33 -9.02
CA PHE A 4 -11.69 -1.57 -10.13
C PHE A 4 -12.08 -2.89 -10.82
N PRO A 5 -11.83 -3.03 -12.13
CA PRO A 5 -11.89 -4.32 -12.80
C PRO A 5 -10.91 -5.31 -12.17
N SER A 6 -11.32 -6.57 -12.02
CA SER A 6 -10.42 -7.65 -11.63
C SER A 6 -9.44 -7.95 -12.78
N PRO A 7 -8.14 -8.18 -12.51
CA PRO A 7 -7.20 -8.61 -13.53
C PRO A 7 -7.35 -10.10 -13.90
N THR A 8 -8.20 -10.86 -13.18
CA THR A 8 -8.32 -12.33 -13.33
C THR A 8 -9.67 -12.81 -13.85
N GLY A 9 -10.59 -11.91 -14.20
CA GLY A 9 -11.92 -12.25 -14.72
C GLY A 9 -12.85 -11.04 -14.82
N ASP A 10 -14.14 -11.28 -15.03
CA ASP A 10 -15.16 -10.24 -15.24
C ASP A 10 -15.71 -9.63 -13.94
N SER A 11 -15.08 -9.96 -12.80
CA SER A 11 -15.47 -9.49 -11.48
C SER A 11 -14.81 -8.15 -11.14
N VAL A 12 -15.17 -7.60 -9.97
CA VAL A 12 -14.60 -6.35 -9.48
C VAL A 12 -13.81 -6.56 -8.19
N VAL A 13 -12.82 -5.71 -7.97
CA VAL A 13 -12.04 -5.63 -6.74
C VAL A 13 -12.15 -4.22 -6.15
N PHE A 14 -12.14 -4.14 -4.83
CA PHE A 14 -12.10 -2.88 -4.09
C PHE A 14 -10.67 -2.51 -3.74
N PHE A 15 -10.44 -1.22 -3.49
CA PHE A 15 -9.09 -0.70 -3.29
C PHE A 15 -8.29 -1.40 -2.19
N ASP A 16 -8.93 -1.92 -1.14
CA ASP A 16 -8.22 -2.54 -0.02
C ASP A 16 -8.07 -4.08 -0.18
N ASN A 17 -8.55 -4.67 -1.29
CA ASN A 17 -8.45 -6.10 -1.51
C ASN A 17 -7.01 -6.56 -1.76
N LEU A 18 -6.70 -7.74 -1.24
CA LEU A 18 -5.48 -8.50 -1.52
C LEU A 18 -5.72 -9.65 -2.49
N LEU A 19 -6.96 -10.11 -2.59
CA LEU A 19 -7.35 -11.23 -3.44
C LEU A 19 -8.46 -10.76 -4.38
N SER A 20 -8.46 -11.30 -5.60
CA SER A 20 -9.64 -11.24 -6.46
C SER A 20 -10.76 -12.12 -5.88
N PRO A 21 -12.00 -11.99 -6.37
CA PRO A 21 -13.10 -12.90 -6.01
C PRO A 21 -12.76 -14.37 -6.29
N GLU A 22 -11.94 -14.63 -7.32
CA GLU A 22 -11.44 -15.97 -7.67
C GLU A 22 -10.25 -16.45 -6.81
N GLN A 23 -9.97 -15.76 -5.69
CA GLN A 23 -8.87 -16.06 -4.74
C GLN A 23 -7.47 -15.92 -5.33
N VAL A 24 -7.30 -15.17 -6.42
CA VAL A 24 -5.96 -14.90 -6.98
C VAL A 24 -5.34 -13.70 -6.25
N PRO A 25 -4.07 -13.77 -5.80
CA PRO A 25 -3.36 -12.62 -5.26
C PRO A 25 -3.29 -11.48 -6.28
N VAL A 26 -3.78 -10.32 -5.87
CA VAL A 26 -3.75 -9.09 -6.65
C VAL A 26 -3.06 -7.98 -5.87
N GLY A 27 -2.50 -7.03 -6.61
CA GLY A 27 -1.91 -5.81 -6.07
C GLY A 27 -2.32 -4.59 -6.88
N TYR A 28 -2.42 -3.45 -6.22
CA TYR A 28 -2.67 -2.17 -6.86
C TYR A 28 -1.37 -1.59 -7.43
N ASP A 29 -1.40 -1.26 -8.71
CA ASP A 29 -0.39 -0.49 -9.40
C ASP A 29 -0.79 1.00 -9.36
N PRO A 30 -0.05 1.86 -8.62
CA PRO A 30 -0.37 3.28 -8.54
C PRO A 30 -0.02 4.07 -9.80
N GLU A 31 0.79 3.53 -10.71
CA GLU A 31 1.09 4.13 -12.02
C GLU A 31 -0.02 3.82 -13.00
N ALA A 32 -0.35 2.54 -13.22
CA ALA A 32 -1.46 2.14 -14.08
C ALA A 32 -2.84 2.48 -13.50
N ARG A 33 -2.90 2.80 -12.20
CA ARG A 33 -4.12 3.04 -11.42
C ARG A 33 -5.12 1.88 -11.50
N ALA A 34 -4.60 0.65 -11.55
CA ALA A 34 -5.37 -0.58 -11.74
C ALA A 34 -4.86 -1.67 -10.80
N PHE A 35 -5.63 -2.75 -10.68
CA PHE A 35 -5.13 -3.98 -10.06
C PHE A 35 -4.46 -4.87 -11.09
N VAL A 36 -3.41 -5.56 -10.65
CA VAL A 36 -2.61 -6.50 -11.44
C VAL A 36 -2.37 -7.78 -10.63
N ALA A 37 -2.05 -8.87 -11.33
CA ALA A 37 -1.72 -10.17 -10.74
C ALA A 37 -0.35 -10.66 -11.26
N ASN A 38 0.22 -11.68 -10.61
CA ASN A 38 1.48 -12.31 -11.01
C ASN A 38 2.68 -11.34 -11.10
N VAL A 39 2.73 -10.37 -10.20
CA VAL A 39 3.83 -9.40 -10.05
C VAL A 39 4.35 -9.40 -8.62
N PRO A 40 5.56 -8.88 -8.35
CA PRO A 40 6.03 -8.71 -6.99
C PRO A 40 5.11 -7.80 -6.18
N PHE A 41 4.76 -8.23 -4.96
CA PHE A 41 4.05 -7.40 -4.00
C PHE A 41 5.01 -6.76 -2.99
N CYS A 42 4.53 -5.72 -2.31
CA CYS A 42 5.25 -5.08 -1.20
C CYS A 42 5.71 -6.11 -0.17
N SER A 43 6.95 -6.01 0.29
CA SER A 43 7.48 -6.85 1.37
C SER A 43 6.68 -6.76 2.68
N ASN A 44 6.02 -5.62 2.92
CA ASN A 44 5.13 -5.44 4.08
C ASN A 44 3.75 -6.10 3.90
N ARG A 45 3.48 -6.78 2.78
CA ARG A 45 2.17 -7.40 2.53
C ARG A 45 1.78 -8.41 3.61
N GLU A 46 2.68 -9.30 3.99
CA GLU A 46 2.41 -10.34 4.99
C GLU A 46 2.30 -9.77 6.42
N VAL A 47 2.88 -8.60 6.67
CA VAL A 47 2.91 -8.00 8.01
C VAL A 47 1.69 -7.10 8.27
N ILE A 48 1.32 -6.28 7.29
CA ILE A 48 0.27 -5.25 7.45
C ILE A 48 -0.83 -5.30 6.39
N GLY A 49 -0.86 -6.34 5.55
CA GLY A 49 -1.82 -6.43 4.45
C GLY A 49 -1.61 -5.33 3.41
N CYS A 50 -0.36 -4.94 3.11
CA CYS A 50 -0.09 -3.98 2.06
C CYS A 50 -0.53 -4.52 0.69
N ASN A 51 -1.41 -3.79 0.02
CA ASN A 51 -2.00 -4.20 -1.24
C ASN A 51 -1.31 -3.62 -2.48
N TRP A 52 -0.24 -2.85 -2.36
CA TRP A 52 0.47 -2.30 -3.51
C TRP A 52 1.55 -3.24 -4.04
N ILE A 53 1.83 -3.12 -5.33
CA ILE A 53 2.94 -3.82 -5.99
C ILE A 53 4.30 -3.23 -5.60
N ALA A 54 5.36 -4.01 -5.79
CA ALA A 54 6.74 -3.58 -5.63
C ALA A 54 7.52 -3.74 -6.94
N THR A 55 8.63 -3.03 -7.06
CA THR A 55 9.49 -3.08 -8.26
C THR A 55 10.26 -4.39 -8.40
N ALA A 56 10.48 -5.11 -7.29
CA ALA A 56 11.18 -6.38 -7.25
C ALA A 56 10.70 -7.24 -6.07
N PRO A 57 10.89 -8.58 -6.11
CA PRO A 57 10.62 -9.45 -4.97
C PRO A 57 11.38 -9.00 -3.72
N GLY A 58 10.69 -8.95 -2.58
CA GLY A 58 11.27 -8.52 -1.30
C GLY A 58 11.46 -7.00 -1.14
N ALA A 59 11.16 -6.19 -2.15
CA ALA A 59 11.21 -4.74 -2.05
C ALA A 59 9.94 -4.14 -1.41
N LEU A 60 10.09 -2.97 -0.82
CA LEU A 60 8.95 -2.15 -0.39
C LEU A 60 8.26 -1.53 -1.62
N CYS A 61 6.93 -1.39 -1.57
CA CYS A 61 6.21 -0.57 -2.55
C CYS A 61 6.55 0.91 -2.36
N GLU A 62 6.24 1.74 -3.36
CA GLU A 62 6.51 3.19 -3.31
C GLU A 62 5.92 3.88 -2.07
N SER A 63 4.73 3.48 -1.62
CA SER A 63 4.13 4.02 -0.40
C SER A 63 4.93 3.62 0.84
N CYS A 64 5.16 2.32 1.04
CA CYS A 64 5.85 1.84 2.24
C CYS A 64 7.32 2.28 2.28
N ALA A 65 7.97 2.48 1.14
CA ALA A 65 9.32 3.04 1.04
C ALA A 65 9.42 4.48 1.59
N MET A 66 8.32 5.24 1.64
CA MET A 66 8.27 6.56 2.27
C MET A 66 8.26 6.50 3.81
N THR A 67 8.07 5.32 4.41
CA THR A 67 8.13 5.15 5.87
C THR A 67 9.56 4.80 6.28
N LYS A 68 10.28 5.81 6.75
CA LYS A 68 11.68 5.66 7.19
C LYS A 68 11.80 4.99 8.56
N LEU A 69 10.79 5.17 9.42
CA LEU A 69 10.70 4.52 10.72
C LEU A 69 9.33 3.87 10.84
N ALA A 70 9.31 2.54 10.90
CA ALA A 70 8.13 1.74 11.22
C ALA A 70 7.98 1.64 12.74
N PRO A 71 6.76 1.45 13.26
CA PRO A 71 6.54 1.34 14.69
C PRO A 71 7.16 0.07 15.26
N ASP A 72 7.52 0.12 16.54
CA ASP A 72 7.98 -1.06 17.29
C ASP A 72 6.83 -2.09 17.36
N THR A 73 7.02 -3.23 16.69
CA THR A 73 6.01 -4.28 16.60
C THR A 73 5.85 -5.08 17.88
N SER A 74 6.73 -4.90 18.87
CA SER A 74 6.57 -5.49 20.20
C SER A 74 5.49 -4.80 21.03
N VAL A 75 5.12 -3.56 20.68
CA VAL A 75 4.07 -2.81 21.36
C VAL A 75 2.69 -3.36 20.98
N PRO A 76 1.81 -3.67 21.95
CA PRO A 76 0.47 -4.17 21.68
C PRO A 76 -0.32 -3.26 20.73
N GLY A 77 -0.91 -3.83 19.67
CA GLY A 77 -1.70 -3.09 18.71
C GLY A 77 -0.91 -2.31 17.64
N ALA A 78 0.42 -2.24 17.75
CA ALA A 78 1.26 -1.48 16.81
C ALA A 78 1.07 -1.94 15.36
N ILE A 79 1.04 -3.25 15.09
CA ILE A 79 0.84 -3.80 13.74
C ILE A 79 -0.52 -3.38 13.17
N ASN A 80 -1.59 -3.44 13.97
CA ASN A 80 -2.94 -3.08 13.52
C ASN A 80 -3.04 -1.58 13.20
N ASN A 81 -2.46 -0.73 14.06
CA ASN A 81 -2.45 0.71 13.83
C ASN A 81 -1.55 1.07 12.64
N TRP A 82 -0.41 0.39 12.48
CA TRP A 82 0.47 0.54 11.34
C TRP A 82 -0.25 0.21 10.03
N ALA A 83 -0.97 -0.92 9.97
CA ALA A 83 -1.75 -1.33 8.81
C ALA A 83 -2.79 -0.29 8.40
N LYS A 84 -3.55 0.23 9.39
CA LYS A 84 -4.54 1.30 9.16
C LYS A 84 -3.89 2.58 8.64
N THR A 85 -2.79 3.01 9.27
CA THR A 85 -2.06 4.23 8.88
C THR A 85 -1.50 4.12 7.47
N GLU A 86 -0.88 2.99 7.13
CA GLU A 86 -0.36 2.74 5.78
C GLU A 86 -1.49 2.64 4.74
N ALA A 87 -2.64 2.05 5.08
CA ALA A 87 -3.81 2.03 4.19
C ALA A 87 -4.33 3.45 3.92
N ALA A 88 -4.46 4.28 4.97
CA ALA A 88 -4.85 5.68 4.82
C ALA A 88 -3.84 6.49 4.00
N LYS A 89 -2.54 6.27 4.22
CA LYS A 89 -1.46 6.90 3.44
C LYS A 89 -1.57 6.57 1.95
N ARG A 90 -1.84 5.31 1.60
CA ARG A 90 -2.04 4.89 0.19
C ARG A 90 -3.22 5.60 -0.45
N TRP A 91 -4.32 5.80 0.27
CA TRP A 91 -5.45 6.61 -0.22
C TRP A 91 -5.04 8.06 -0.51
N VAL A 92 -4.27 8.69 0.38
CA VAL A 92 -3.77 10.06 0.17
C VAL A 92 -2.91 10.12 -1.09
N LEU A 93 -1.94 9.21 -1.22
CA LEU A 93 -1.02 9.17 -2.36
C LEU A 93 -1.74 8.96 -3.71
N VAL A 94 -2.71 8.03 -3.79
CA VAL A 94 -3.49 7.81 -5.03
C VAL A 94 -4.31 9.03 -5.42
N ASN A 95 -4.87 9.76 -4.44
CA ASN A 95 -5.62 10.98 -4.75
C ASN A 95 -4.69 12.12 -5.18
N LEU A 96 -3.54 12.29 -4.52
CA LEU A 96 -2.56 13.31 -4.90
C LEU A 96 -1.97 13.07 -6.30
N ARG A 97 -1.85 11.81 -6.73
CA ARG A 97 -1.46 11.45 -8.10
C ARG A 97 -2.39 11.99 -9.18
N SER A 98 -3.63 12.41 -8.85
CA SER A 98 -4.49 13.11 -9.82
C SER A 98 -3.92 14.46 -10.27
N TRP A 99 -3.09 15.09 -9.44
CA TRP A 99 -2.32 16.30 -9.75
C TRP A 99 -0.88 15.98 -10.18
N GLN A 100 -0.61 14.73 -10.59
CA GLN A 100 0.72 14.25 -10.99
C GLN A 100 1.77 14.27 -9.88
N TRP A 101 1.38 14.47 -8.61
CA TRP A 101 2.31 14.39 -7.49
C TRP A 101 2.66 12.96 -7.14
N PHE A 102 3.92 12.74 -6.80
CA PHE A 102 4.49 11.46 -6.41
C PHE A 102 4.31 10.35 -7.46
N GLY A 103 4.08 10.71 -8.72
CA GLY A 103 4.15 9.79 -9.85
C GLY A 103 5.57 9.66 -10.41
N PRO A 104 5.80 8.86 -11.45
CA PRO A 104 7.12 8.67 -12.07
C PRO A 104 7.73 9.97 -12.63
N GLN A 105 6.89 10.91 -13.08
CA GLN A 105 7.34 12.19 -13.65
C GLN A 105 7.64 13.26 -12.58
N ASP A 106 7.29 13.02 -11.33
CA ASP A 106 7.52 13.96 -10.23
C ASP A 106 8.93 13.76 -9.65
N THR A 107 9.83 14.69 -9.96
CA THR A 107 11.20 14.74 -9.44
C THR A 107 11.30 15.43 -8.08
N GLY A 108 10.17 15.86 -7.50
CA GLY A 108 10.11 16.45 -6.18
C GLY A 108 10.53 15.50 -5.06
N VAL A 109 10.91 16.08 -3.92
CA VAL A 109 11.27 15.31 -2.73
C VAL A 109 10.06 14.53 -2.23
N ARG A 110 10.23 13.22 -2.02
CA ARG A 110 9.18 12.36 -1.47
C ARG A 110 8.98 12.64 0.02
N PRO A 111 7.73 12.64 0.52
CA PRO A 111 7.49 12.75 1.95
C PRO A 111 8.17 11.61 2.71
N ILE A 112 8.67 11.91 3.90
CA ILE A 112 9.27 10.93 4.80
C ILE A 112 8.36 10.81 6.03
N PHE A 113 7.91 9.60 6.31
CA PHE A 113 7.06 9.29 7.46
C PHE A 113 7.88 8.59 8.54
N HIS A 114 7.74 9.09 9.77
CA HIS A 114 8.17 8.40 10.98
C HIS A 114 6.92 7.98 11.73
N MET A 115 6.61 6.69 11.72
CA MET A 115 5.45 6.13 12.39
C MET A 115 5.90 5.51 13.72
N LEU A 116 5.32 5.99 14.81
CA LEU A 116 5.60 5.51 16.16
C LEU A 116 4.41 4.69 16.66
N ALA A 117 4.68 3.69 17.47
CA ALA A 117 3.63 2.98 18.18
C ALA A 117 3.06 3.89 19.28
N GLU A 118 1.77 3.73 19.59
CA GLU A 118 1.18 4.36 20.76
C GLU A 118 1.79 3.69 22.01
N GLY A 119 2.48 4.48 22.82
CA GLY A 119 3.05 4.01 24.07
C GLY A 119 1.98 3.61 25.09
N VAL A 120 2.43 2.99 26.17
CA VAL A 120 1.53 2.61 27.28
C VAL A 120 0.95 3.83 28.01
N ASP A 121 1.61 4.98 27.88
CA ASP A 121 1.20 6.26 28.45
C ASP A 121 0.84 7.25 27.31
N PRO A 122 -0.37 7.84 27.34
CA PRO A 122 -0.83 8.81 26.34
C PRO A 122 -0.20 10.20 26.47
#